data_AF-A0A831V9J4-F1
#
_entry.id   AF-A0A831V9J4-F1
#
_cell.length_a   1.000
_cell.length_b   1.000
_cell.length_c   1.000
_cell.angle_alpha   90.00
_cell.angle_beta   90.00
_cell.angle_gamma   90.00
#
_symmetry.space_group_name_H-M   'P 1'
#
loop_
_entity.id
_entity.type
_entity.pdbx_description
1 polymer ?
#
loop_
_entity_poly.entity_id
_entity_poly.type
_entity_poly.pdbx_seq_one_letter_code
_entity_poly.pdbx_strand_id
1 'polypeptide(L)'
;MITIYRDERGENAARVIDLGDLRVVSMDVFVEGVEATGDFKVLEVAGRYRIYIKAGDAPEGKAEFVVYDNGSRRQLISIRYIGRLTQDDAIKYLKDLINNIKNTNKL
;
A
#
# COMPACT_ATOMS: atom_id res chain seq x y z
N MET A 1 -4.82 5.07 18.06
CA MET A 1 -5.92 5.97 17.58
C MET A 1 -6.05 5.81 16.08
N ILE A 2 -7.27 5.79 15.51
CA ILE A 2 -7.48 5.72 14.04
C ILE A 2 -7.96 7.07 13.54
N THR A 3 -7.29 7.63 12.53
CA THR A 3 -7.67 8.88 11.87
C THR A 3 -7.72 8.72 10.36
N ILE A 4 -8.55 9.52 9.72
CA ILE A 4 -8.56 9.67 8.26
C ILE A 4 -7.86 10.98 7.96
N TYR A 5 -6.74 10.90 7.26
CA TYR A 5 -6.04 12.04 6.70
C TYR A 5 -6.74 12.48 5.42
N ARG A 6 -7.05 13.78 5.33
CA ARG A 6 -7.60 14.41 4.14
C ARG A 6 -6.54 15.26 3.46
N ASP A 7 -6.52 15.25 2.14
CA ASP A 7 -5.60 16.10 1.37
C ASP A 7 -6.07 17.57 1.33
N GLU A 8 -5.31 18.41 0.61
CA GLU A 8 -5.59 19.85 0.43
C GLU A 8 -6.95 20.12 -0.23
N ARG A 9 -7.52 19.12 -0.92
CA ARG A 9 -8.84 19.21 -1.57
C ARG A 9 -9.97 18.74 -0.66
N GLY A 10 -9.63 18.26 0.54
CA GLY A 10 -10.58 17.69 1.51
C GLY A 10 -10.92 16.23 1.27
N GLU A 11 -10.27 15.57 0.30
CA GLU A 11 -10.54 14.17 -0.04
C GLU A 11 -9.79 13.22 0.88
N ASN A 12 -10.39 12.08 1.20
CA ASN A 12 -9.74 11.07 2.04
C ASN A 12 -8.52 10.49 1.31
N ALA A 13 -7.32 10.77 1.81
CA ALA A 13 -6.08 10.40 1.14
C ALA A 13 -5.31 9.29 1.86
N ALA A 14 -5.44 9.17 3.18
CA ALA A 14 -4.81 8.11 3.95
C ALA A 14 -5.62 7.74 5.20
N ARG A 15 -5.46 6.49 5.65
CA ARG A 15 -5.87 6.02 6.97
C ARG A 15 -4.63 5.89 7.83
N VAL A 16 -4.66 6.50 9.00
CA VAL A 16 -3.53 6.52 9.94
C VAL A 16 -3.95 5.82 11.22
N ILE A 17 -3.15 4.87 11.67
CA ILE A 17 -3.31 4.20 12.96
C ILE A 17 -2.06 4.48 13.77
N ASP A 18 -2.24 5.25 14.85
CA ASP A 18 -1.20 5.50 15.83
C ASP A 18 -1.17 4.36 16.86
N LEU A 19 0.01 3.74 16.99
CA LEU A 19 0.33 2.63 17.89
C LEU A 19 1.42 3.02 18.90
N GLY A 20 1.59 4.32 19.21
CA GLY A 20 2.67 4.85 20.04
C GLY A 20 3.91 5.16 19.22
N ASP A 21 5.00 4.42 19.45
CA ASP A 21 6.25 4.60 18.69
C ASP A 21 6.14 4.15 17.23
N LEU A 22 5.10 3.38 16.90
CA LEU A 22 4.81 2.89 15.56
C LEU A 22 3.54 3.54 15.01
N ARG A 23 3.54 3.72 13.69
CA ARG A 23 2.37 4.17 12.95
C ARG A 23 2.14 3.27 11.75
N VAL A 24 0.87 3.09 11.44
CA VAL A 24 0.42 2.47 10.20
C VAL A 24 -0.23 3.54 9.37
N VAL A 25 0.30 3.81 8.18
CA VAL A 25 -0.31 4.72 7.20
C VAL A 25 -0.70 3.88 6.00
N SER A 26 -1.99 3.86 5.66
CA SER A 26 -2.54 3.08 4.56
C SER A 26 -3.17 4.01 3.53
N MET A 27 -2.79 3.84 2.26
CA MET A 27 -3.36 4.58 1.14
C MET A 27 -4.01 3.60 0.16
N ASP A 28 -5.20 3.95 -0.31
CA ASP A 28 -5.87 3.19 -1.36
C ASP A 28 -5.25 3.58 -2.71
N VAL A 29 -4.98 2.56 -3.51
CA VAL A 29 -4.27 2.70 -4.78
C VAL A 29 -5.06 1.96 -5.84
N PHE A 30 -5.02 2.43 -7.09
CA PHE A 30 -5.73 1.79 -8.19
C PHE A 30 -4.82 1.78 -9.42
N VAL A 31 -3.82 0.90 -9.42
CA VAL A 31 -2.90 0.72 -10.55
C VAL A 31 -3.15 -0.66 -11.16
N GLU A 32 -3.64 -0.70 -12.40
CA GLU A 32 -3.86 -1.93 -13.15
C GLU A 32 -2.57 -2.43 -13.83
N GLY A 33 -2.51 -3.72 -14.14
CA GLY A 33 -1.42 -4.29 -14.94
C GLY A 33 -0.10 -4.47 -14.18
N VAL A 34 -0.14 -4.41 -12.86
CA VAL A 34 1.05 -4.50 -12.02
C VAL A 34 1.65 -5.90 -12.06
N GLU A 35 2.95 -5.98 -12.34
CA GLU A 35 3.70 -7.23 -12.34
C GLU A 35 4.04 -7.66 -10.91
N ALA A 36 3.19 -8.52 -10.32
CA ALA A 36 3.50 -9.20 -9.06
C ALA A 36 4.49 -10.36 -9.33
N THR A 37 5.79 -10.04 -9.38
CA THR A 37 6.88 -11.03 -9.51
C THR A 37 7.66 -11.14 -8.19
N GLY A 38 8.09 -12.36 -7.83
CA GLY A 38 8.85 -12.64 -6.60
C GLY A 38 8.01 -13.21 -5.45
N ASP A 39 8.54 -13.10 -4.23
CA ASP A 39 8.06 -13.81 -3.04
C ASP A 39 6.84 -13.16 -2.38
N PHE A 40 5.72 -13.13 -3.10
CA PHE A 40 4.44 -12.73 -2.52
C PHE A 40 3.84 -13.84 -1.67
N LYS A 41 3.31 -13.48 -0.51
CA LYS A 41 2.33 -14.32 0.18
C LYS A 41 1.03 -14.27 -0.61
N VAL A 42 0.50 -15.43 -0.99
CA VAL A 42 -0.74 -15.54 -1.75
C VAL A 42 -1.85 -16.04 -0.84
N LEU A 43 -2.97 -15.32 -0.82
CA LEU A 43 -4.21 -15.76 -0.19
C LEU A 43 -5.23 -16.05 -1.30
N GLU A 44 -5.74 -17.27 -1.33
CA GLU A 44 -6.81 -17.65 -2.25
C GLU A 44 -8.16 -17.46 -1.57
N VAL A 45 -9.07 -16.76 -2.26
CA VAL A 45 -10.41 -16.46 -1.77
C VAL A 45 -11.42 -17.14 -2.69
N ALA A 46 -12.21 -18.03 -2.10
CA ALA A 46 -13.27 -18.79 -2.79
C ALA A 46 -12.79 -19.52 -4.07
N GLY A 47 -11.51 -19.90 -4.14
CA GLY A 47 -10.92 -20.60 -5.29
C GLY A 47 -10.87 -19.82 -6.61
N ARG A 48 -11.20 -18.52 -6.59
CA ARG A 48 -11.34 -17.68 -7.80
C ARG A 48 -10.49 -16.42 -7.76
N TYR A 49 -10.33 -15.85 -6.58
CA TYR A 49 -9.62 -14.59 -6.39
C TYR A 49 -8.32 -14.85 -5.63
N ARG A 50 -7.30 -14.07 -5.95
CA ARG A 50 -6.02 -14.10 -5.24
C ARG A 50 -5.71 -12.72 -4.70
N ILE A 51 -5.24 -12.68 -3.46
CA ILE A 51 -4.63 -11.50 -2.85
C ILE A 51 -3.16 -11.80 -2.67
N TYR A 52 -2.32 -11.03 -3.36
CA TYR A 52 -0.87 -11.09 -3.23
C TYR A 52 -0.45 -10.00 -2.25
N ILE A 53 0.30 -10.39 -1.23
CA ILE A 53 0.84 -9.49 -0.21
C ILE A 53 2.36 -9.61 -0.21
N LYS A 54 3.05 -8.48 -0.39
CA LYS A 54 4.51 -8.38 -0.29
C LYS A 54 4.85 -7.26 0.66
N ALA A 55 5.83 -7.49 1.54
CA ALA A 55 6.42 -6.46 2.36
C ALA A 55 7.86 -6.24 1.93
N GLY A 56 8.24 -4.98 1.72
CA GLY A 56 9.62 -4.56 1.47
C GLY A 56 10.11 -3.63 2.58
N ASP A 57 11.42 -3.43 2.63
CA ASP A 57 12.03 -2.49 3.56
C ASP A 57 11.64 -1.05 3.21
N ALA A 58 11.42 -0.25 4.25
CA ALA A 58 11.18 1.18 4.14
C ALA A 58 11.99 1.91 5.23
N PRO A 59 12.23 3.22 5.08
CA PRO A 59 12.88 3.99 6.13
C PRO A 59 12.16 3.81 7.47
N GLU A 60 12.91 3.36 8.48
CA GLU A 60 12.43 3.12 9.85
C GLU A 60 11.19 2.20 9.94
N GLY A 61 11.03 1.28 8.99
CA GLY A 61 9.84 0.44 8.93
C GLY A 61 9.78 -0.48 7.73
N LYS A 62 8.56 -0.75 7.28
CA LYS A 62 8.26 -1.58 6.11
C LYS A 62 7.15 -0.96 5.27
N ALA A 63 7.18 -1.25 3.97
CA ALA A 63 6.09 -0.97 3.05
C ALA A 63 5.43 -2.30 2.64
N GLU A 64 4.13 -2.42 2.85
CA GLU A 64 3.32 -3.56 2.44
C GLU A 64 2.47 -3.18 1.22
N PHE A 65 2.45 -4.07 0.23
CA PHE A 65 1.71 -3.94 -1.02
C PHE A 65 0.65 -5.02 -1.07
N VAL A 66 -0.58 -4.63 -1.40
CA VAL A 66 -1.71 -5.56 -1.54
C VAL A 66 -2.21 -5.50 -2.97
N VAL A 67 -2.06 -6.60 -3.69
CA VAL A 67 -2.46 -6.73 -5.09
C VAL A 67 -3.61 -7.72 -5.19
N TYR A 68 -4.70 -7.29 -5.81
CA TYR A 68 -5.85 -8.12 -6.12
C TYR A 68 -5.74 -8.70 -7.52
N ASP A 69 -6.10 -9.96 -7.67
CA ASP A 69 -6.17 -10.67 -8.95
C ASP A 69 -7.46 -11.49 -9.00
N ASN A 70 -8.26 -11.29 -10.04
CA ASN A 70 -9.51 -12.01 -10.27
C ASN A 70 -9.44 -13.03 -11.42
N GLY A 71 -8.24 -13.33 -11.90
CA GLY A 71 -7.97 -14.20 -13.04
C GLY A 71 -8.02 -13.50 -14.40
N SER A 72 -8.59 -12.29 -14.49
CA SER A 72 -8.63 -11.50 -15.73
C SER A 72 -7.93 -10.15 -15.63
N ARG A 73 -7.82 -9.60 -14.43
CA ARG A 73 -7.09 -8.37 -14.14
C ARG A 73 -6.33 -8.50 -12.83
N ARG A 74 -5.16 -7.87 -12.80
CA ARG A 74 -4.35 -7.67 -11.61
C ARG A 74 -4.23 -6.19 -11.32
N GLN A 75 -4.47 -5.81 -10.07
CA GLN A 75 -4.51 -4.42 -9.63
C GLN A 75 -3.86 -4.27 -8.26
N LEU A 76 -2.94 -3.33 -8.11
CA LEU A 76 -2.48 -2.87 -6.80
C LEU A 76 -3.59 -2.02 -6.18
N ILE A 77 -4.14 -2.50 -5.07
CA ILE A 77 -5.33 -1.90 -4.41
C ILE A 77 -5.01 -1.12 -3.14
N SER A 78 -3.86 -1.40 -2.51
CA SER A 78 -3.45 -0.71 -1.28
C SER A 78 -1.93 -0.76 -1.12
N ILE A 79 -1.38 0.32 -0.58
CA ILE A 79 -0.02 0.35 -0.03
C ILE A 79 -0.09 0.85 1.40
N ARG A 80 0.71 0.24 2.27
CA ARG A 80 0.74 0.56 3.69
C ARG A 80 2.17 0.71 4.19
N TYR A 81 2.48 1.82 4.85
CA TYR A 81 3.68 1.98 5.65
C TYR A 81 3.43 1.52 7.08
N ILE A 82 4.39 0.80 7.66
CA ILE A 82 4.38 0.35 9.06
C ILE A 82 5.75 0.66 9.65
N GLY A 83 5.85 1.67 10.51
CA GLY A 83 7.15 2.08 11.05
C GLY A 83 7.09 3.35 11.89
N ARG A 84 8.25 4.00 12.06
CA ARG A 84 8.44 5.11 13.00
C ARG A 84 8.44 6.50 12.38
N LEU A 85 8.42 6.61 11.05
CA LEU A 85 8.30 7.91 10.38
C LEU A 85 7.11 8.70 10.93
N THR A 86 7.26 10.03 10.91
CA THR A 86 6.13 10.93 11.19
C THR A 86 4.99 10.65 10.21
N GLN A 87 3.77 11.07 10.55
CA GLN A 87 2.63 10.89 9.66
C GLN A 87 2.89 11.51 8.28
N ASP A 88 3.41 12.74 8.25
CA ASP A 88 3.62 13.48 7.00
C ASP A 88 4.74 12.87 6.15
N ASP A 89 5.82 12.43 6.78
CA ASP A 89 6.93 11.75 6.09
C ASP A 89 6.48 10.39 5.52
N ALA A 90 5.70 9.62 6.28
CA ALA A 90 5.13 8.37 5.81
C ALA A 90 4.17 8.57 4.63
N ILE A 91 3.30 9.58 4.69
CA ILE A 91 2.40 9.94 3.58
C ILE A 91 3.21 10.34 2.35
N LYS A 92 4.24 11.18 2.51
CA LYS A 92 5.12 11.60 1.42
C LYS A 92 5.82 10.40 0.78
N TYR A 93 6.44 9.55 1.60
CA TYR A 93 7.09 8.32 1.16
C TYR A 93 6.15 7.43 0.34
N LEU A 94 4.92 7.20 0.83
CA LEU A 94 3.93 6.38 0.12
C LEU A 94 3.51 7.03 -1.20
N LYS A 95 3.31 8.35 -1.26
CA LYS A 95 2.99 9.06 -2.52
C LYS A 95 4.10 8.89 -3.56
N ASP A 96 5.35 9.06 -3.16
CA ASP A 96 6.50 8.90 -4.06
C ASP A 96 6.60 7.46 -4.58
N LEU A 97 6.39 6.49 -3.69
CA LEU A 97 6.36 5.07 -4.04
C LEU A 97 5.22 4.73 -5.02
N ILE A 98 4.01 5.24 -4.79
CA ILE A 98 2.87 5.09 -5.70
C ILE A 98 3.19 5.65 -7.07
N ASN A 99 3.79 6.85 -7.14
CA ASN A 99 4.14 7.48 -8.41
C ASN A 99 5.18 6.65 -9.19
N ASN A 100 6.19 6.11 -8.49
CA ASN A 100 7.19 5.24 -9.12
C ASN A 100 6.56 3.95 -9.67
N ILE A 101 5.63 3.35 -8.93
CA ILE A 101 4.92 2.15 -9.38
C ILE A 101 4.03 2.46 -10.58
N LYS A 102 3.29 3.58 -10.58
CA LYS A 102 2.48 4.01 -11.73
C LYS A 102 3.31 4.18 -13.01
N ASN A 103 4.56 4.62 -12.89
CA ASN A 103 5.44 4.86 -14.03
C ASN A 103 6.13 3.58 -14.55
N THR A 104 6.24 2.54 -13.73
CA THR A 104 6.99 1.32 -14.06
C THR A 104 6.14 0.05 -14.13
N ASN A 105 4.95 0.07 -13.51
CA ASN A 105 4.06 -1.07 -13.25
C ASN A 105 4.72 -2.25 -12.52
N LYS A 106 5.75 -1.99 -11.71
CA LYS A 106 6.54 -3.02 -11.02
C LYS A 106 6.52 -2.86 -9.50
N LEU A 107 6.63 -4.00 -8.79
CA LEU A 107 6.62 -4.13 -7.32
C LEU A 107 7.79 -4.95 -6.78
#